data_AF-A0A351PS85-F1
#
_entry.id   AF-A0A351PS85-F1
#
_cell.length_a   1.000
_cell.length_b   1.000
_cell.length_c   1.000
_cell.angle_alpha   90.00
_cell.angle_beta   90.00
_cell.angle_gamma   90.00
#
_symmetry.space_group_name_H-M   'P 1'
#
loop_
_entity.id
_entity.type
_entity.pdbx_description
1 polymer ?
#
loop_
_entity_poly.entity_id
_entity_poly.type
_entity_poly.pdbx_seq_one_letter_code
_entity_poly.pdbx_strand_id
1 'polypeptide(L)' 'DLLSVGARNTEAVKNKLSELGIPLVASDTGENYGRTIEFTAGQDKLLVKAVGKPEKYI' A
#
# COMPACT_ATOMS: atom_id res chain seq x y z
N ASP A 1 -20.97 8.25 2.45
CA ASP A 1 -19.91 7.23 2.54
C ASP A 1 -18.73 7.76 3.38
N LEU A 2 -18.99 8.07 4.67
CA LEU A 2 -18.01 8.71 5.57
C LEU A 2 -17.00 7.71 6.19
N LEU A 3 -17.21 6.41 5.99
CA LEU A 3 -16.59 5.35 6.78
C LEU A 3 -15.37 4.68 6.11
N SER A 4 -15.14 4.88 4.81
CA SER A 4 -14.00 4.28 4.09
C SER A 4 -12.75 5.17 4.16
N VAL A 5 -12.15 5.27 5.36
CA VAL A 5 -10.89 6.02 5.57
C VAL A 5 -9.77 5.48 4.69
N GLY A 6 -9.73 4.16 4.45
CA GLY A 6 -8.73 3.52 3.59
C GLY A 6 -8.77 4.00 2.14
N ALA A 7 -9.95 4.13 1.54
CA ALA A 7 -10.10 4.62 0.17
C ALA A 7 -9.64 6.08 0.04
N ARG A 8 -10.05 6.93 1.00
CA ARG A 8 -9.66 8.35 1.05
C ARG A 8 -8.15 8.52 1.20
N ASN A 9 -7.51 7.72 2.06
CA ASN A 9 -6.06 7.76 2.23
C ASN A 9 -5.34 7.34 0.95
N THR A 10 -5.84 6.29 0.28
CA THR A 10 -5.28 5.81 -0.99
C THR A 10 -5.34 6.87 -2.07
N GLU A 11 -6.48 7.56 -2.20
CA GLU A 11 -6.66 8.66 -3.15
C GLU A 11 -5.77 9.86 -2.82
N ALA A 12 -5.72 10.29 -1.56
CA ALA A 12 -4.89 11.41 -1.12
C ALA A 12 -3.40 11.16 -1.39
N VAL A 13 -2.90 9.93 -1.14
CA VAL A 13 -1.51 9.56 -1.43
C VAL A 13 -1.24 9.56 -2.94
N LYS A 14 -2.15 9.02 -3.77
CA LYS A 14 -2.00 9.03 -5.23
C LYS A 14 -1.91 10.45 -5.78
N ASN A 15 -2.79 11.34 -5.32
CA ASN A 15 -2.77 12.74 -5.71
C ASN A 15 -1.45 13.41 -5.28
N LYS A 16 -0.99 13.13 -4.04
CA LYS A 16 0.25 13.74 -3.54
C LYS A 16 1.50 13.27 -4.28
N LEU A 17 1.57 11.98 -4.61
CA LEU A 17 2.67 11.44 -5.43
C LEU A 17 2.69 12.09 -6.82
N SER A 18 1.51 12.26 -7.43
CA SER A 18 1.37 12.94 -8.72
C SER A 18 1.82 14.39 -8.66
N GLU A 19 1.45 15.15 -7.62
CA GLU A 19 1.89 16.54 -7.41
C GLU A 19 3.42 16.66 -7.28
N LEU A 20 4.05 15.66 -6.65
CA LEU A 20 5.50 15.62 -6.45
C LEU A 20 6.26 15.02 -7.64
N GLY A 21 5.56 14.58 -8.68
CA GLY A 21 6.17 13.91 -9.83
C GLY A 21 6.80 12.56 -9.50
N ILE A 22 6.37 11.90 -8.42
CA ILE A 22 6.87 10.59 -8.00
C ILE A 22 6.03 9.49 -8.65
N PRO A 23 6.62 8.61 -9.49
CA PRO A 23 5.88 7.55 -10.16
C PRO A 23 5.43 6.48 -9.16
N LEU A 24 4.16 6.10 -9.22
CA LEU A 24 3.62 4.96 -8.48
C LEU A 24 3.89 3.67 -9.26
N VAL A 25 4.85 2.86 -8.78
CA VAL A 25 5.28 1.62 -9.45
C VAL A 25 4.37 0.42 -9.19
N ALA A 26 3.71 0.39 -8.01
CA ALA A 26 2.79 -0.67 -7.61
C ALA A 26 1.81 -0.17 -6.54
N SER A 27 0.66 -0.83 -6.40
CA SER A 27 -0.36 -0.49 -5.40
C SER A 27 -1.12 -1.74 -4.97
N ASP A 28 -1.10 -2.04 -3.66
CA ASP A 28 -1.87 -3.13 -3.05
C ASP A 28 -2.67 -2.60 -1.85
N THR A 29 -3.87 -2.11 -2.13
CA THR A 29 -4.74 -1.41 -1.17
C THR A 29 -6.20 -1.84 -1.37
N GLY A 30 -7.05 -1.67 -0.35
CA GLY A 30 -8.51 -1.90 -0.47
C GLY A 30 -9.00 -3.27 0.03
N GLU A 31 -8.09 -4.09 0.56
CA GLU A 31 -8.45 -5.35 1.22
C GLU A 31 -9.18 -5.13 2.55
N ASN A 32 -9.91 -6.15 3.01
CA ASN A 32 -10.76 -6.11 4.20
C ASN A 32 -10.11 -6.73 5.47
N TYR A 33 -8.78 -6.87 5.48
CA TYR A 33 -8.02 -7.42 6.60
C TYR A 33 -6.76 -6.60 6.90
N GLY A 34 -6.33 -6.64 8.16
CA GLY A 34 -5.09 -6.01 8.61
C GLY A 34 -3.86 -6.74 8.05
N ARG A 35 -2.83 -5.96 7.71
CA ARG A 35 -1.57 -6.45 7.12
C ARG A 35 -0.40 -5.67 7.71
N THR A 36 0.77 -6.30 7.74
CA THR A 36 2.04 -5.61 7.99
C THR A 36 2.88 -5.60 6.72
N ILE A 37 3.72 -4.59 6.59
CA ILE A 37 4.68 -4.45 5.50
C ILE A 37 6.10 -4.40 6.05
N GLU A 38 7.03 -5.04 5.36
CA GLU A 38 8.47 -4.89 5.59
C GLU A 38 9.12 -4.41 4.30
N PHE A 39 9.81 -3.27 4.39
CA PHE A 39 10.52 -2.65 3.29
C PHE A 39 11.94 -2.32 3.73
N THR A 40 12.92 -2.95 3.09
CA THR A 40 14.34 -2.71 3.35
C THR A 40 14.90 -1.79 2.28
N ALA A 41 15.45 -0.64 2.69
CA ALA A 41 16.09 0.26 1.74
C ALA A 41 17.25 -0.44 1.01
N GLY A 42 17.23 -0.40 -0.33
CA GLY A 42 18.19 -1.10 -1.19
C GLY A 42 17.71 -2.47 -1.68
N GLN A 43 16.61 -3.00 -1.15
CA GLN A 43 15.88 -4.11 -1.76
C GLN A 43 14.76 -3.55 -2.66
N ASP A 44 14.56 -4.16 -3.82
CA ASP A 44 13.57 -3.79 -4.82
C ASP A 44 12.18 -4.40 -4.55
N LYS A 45 11.96 -4.92 -3.33
CA LYS A 45 10.76 -5.69 -2.97
C LYS A 45 10.20 -5.27 -1.63
N LEU A 46 8.87 -5.31 -1.54
CA LEU A 46 8.13 -5.07 -0.30
C LEU A 46 7.42 -6.37 0.11
N LEU A 47 7.67 -6.83 1.34
CA LEU A 47 7.04 -8.02 1.89
C LEU A 47 5.74 -7.65 2.60
N VAL A 48 4.64 -8.31 2.23
CA VAL A 48 3.32 -8.16 2.83
C VAL A 48 2.98 -9.43 3.62
N LYS A 49 2.63 -9.26 4.89
CA LYS A 49 2.20 -10.36 5.79
C LYS A 49 0.79 -10.12 6.31
N ALA A 50 0.02 -11.18 6.42
CA ALA A 50 -1.34 -11.15 6.94
C ALA A 50 -1.66 -12.46 7.68
N VAL A 51 -2.47 -12.37 8.72
CA VAL A 51 -2.83 -13.53 9.53
C VAL A 51 -3.60 -14.55 8.68
N GLY A 52 -3.15 -15.81 8.68
CA GLY A 52 -3.79 -16.90 7.95
C GLY A 52 -3.66 -16.84 6.43
N LYS A 53 -2.74 -16.03 5.90
CA LYS A 53 -2.48 -15.91 4.46
C LYS A 53 -0.99 -16.13 4.16
N PRO A 54 -0.66 -16.62 2.95
CA PRO A 54 0.74 -16.73 2.53
C PRO A 54 1.38 -15.35 2.43
N GLU A 55 2.68 -15.30 2.68
CA GLU A 55 3.48 -14.10 2.46
C GLU A 55 3.53 -13.75 0.97
N LYS A 56 3.56 -12.46 0.67
CA LYS A 56 3.57 -11.94 -0.70
C LYS A 56 4.61 -10.85 -0.84
N TYR A 57 5.38 -10.89 -1.92
CA TYR A 57 6.21 -9.76 -2.34
C TYR A 57 5.50 -8.92 -3.40
N ILE A 58 5.68 -7.61 -3.30
CA ILE A 58 5.33 -6.62 -4.31
C ILE A 58 6.62 -6.05 -4.87
#